data_AF-A0A6C0EB62-F1
#
_entry.id   AF-A0A6C0EB62-F1
#
_cell.length_a   1.000
_cell.length_b   1.000
_cell.length_c   1.000
_cell.angle_alpha   90.00
_cell.angle_beta   90.00
_cell.angle_gamma   90.00
#
_symmetry.space_group_name_H-M   'P 1'
#
loop_
_entity.id
_entity.type
_entity.pdbx_description
1 polymer ?
#
loop_
_entity_poly.entity_id
_entity_poly.type
_entity_poly.pdbx_seq_one_letter_code
_entity_poly.pdbx_strand_id
1 'polypeptide(L)'
;MSKQSSLYPSLEEFMVQEEITLINSLKTPEKQTTGLELIKQEHKLVLSNPEVYQKSSIASGIYSIQYRKNQDISFTFHDYKSGIFINNLNQPAVNLGLHFGDQIININGISLSGLKTEKVKEHYDLYDNSQLITLMVRDRPYIKVITLTKSPQNDKLGFMIKNGYITDLIKNTSAHLNGLLTDHKLVEINGNPVFHLNDTQIINNIKESQYLSVHLSICPREFYEKITKKTWW
;
A
#
# COMPACT_ATOMS: atom_id res chain seq x y z
N MET A 1 31.02 -8.86 -7.75
CA MET A 1 30.14 -7.67 -7.88
C MET A 1 29.18 -7.71 -6.69
N SER A 2 29.33 -6.81 -5.71
CA SER A 2 28.44 -6.81 -4.54
C SER A 2 27.05 -6.39 -5.01
N LYS A 3 26.02 -7.20 -4.74
CA LYS A 3 24.63 -6.77 -4.88
C LYS A 3 24.47 -5.52 -4.01
N GLN A 4 24.27 -4.35 -4.61
CA GLN A 4 23.75 -3.20 -3.88
C GLN A 4 22.42 -3.66 -3.27
N SER A 5 22.31 -3.61 -1.94
CA SER A 5 21.04 -3.89 -1.27
C SER A 5 20.06 -2.78 -1.68
N SER A 6 19.08 -3.13 -2.52
CA SER A 6 17.97 -2.24 -2.80
C SER A 6 17.25 -1.97 -1.47
N LEU A 7 16.97 -0.69 -1.18
CA LEU A 7 16.19 -0.31 0.00
C LEU A 7 14.75 -0.86 -0.07
N TYR A 8 14.29 -1.20 -1.28
CA TYR A 8 12.98 -1.76 -1.55
C TYR A 8 13.09 -3.19 -2.08
N PRO A 9 12.26 -4.11 -1.58
CA PRO A 9 12.25 -5.48 -2.07
C PRO A 9 11.91 -5.57 -3.56
N SER A 10 12.53 -6.51 -4.27
CA SER A 10 12.18 -6.80 -5.67
C SER A 10 10.94 -7.69 -5.76
N LEU A 11 10.28 -7.73 -6.93
CA LEU A 11 9.14 -8.63 -7.13
C LEU A 11 9.56 -10.10 -6.97
N GLU A 12 10.74 -10.47 -7.47
CA GLU A 12 11.30 -11.82 -7.29
C GLU A 12 11.49 -12.17 -5.81
N GLU A 13 11.95 -11.23 -4.98
CA GLU A 13 12.10 -11.45 -3.54
C GLU A 13 10.75 -11.73 -2.87
N PHE A 14 9.69 -11.06 -3.31
CA PHE A 14 8.32 -11.32 -2.84
C PHE A 14 7.74 -12.64 -3.35
N MET A 15 7.93 -12.96 -4.64
CA MET A 15 7.44 -14.22 -5.21
C MET A 15 8.07 -15.43 -4.52
N VAL A 16 9.37 -15.34 -4.23
CA VAL A 16 10.09 -16.38 -3.46
C VAL A 16 9.53 -16.47 -2.03
N GLN A 17 9.22 -15.35 -1.38
CA GLN A 17 8.59 -15.37 -0.05
C GLN A 17 7.17 -15.96 -0.05
N GLU A 18 6.36 -15.66 -1.06
CA GLU A 18 5.03 -16.26 -1.24
C GLU A 18 5.13 -17.77 -1.45
N GLU A 19 6.07 -18.21 -2.29
CA GLU A 19 6.32 -19.64 -2.57
C GLU A 19 6.83 -20.37 -1.32
N ILE A 20 7.76 -19.78 -0.56
CA ILE A 20 8.23 -20.31 0.73
C ILE A 20 7.08 -20.40 1.75
N THR A 21 6.21 -19.39 1.80
CA THR A 21 5.04 -19.37 2.71
C THR A 21 4.06 -20.49 2.33
N LEU A 22 3.81 -20.68 1.03
CA LEU A 22 2.99 -21.78 0.52
C LEU A 22 3.60 -23.15 0.85
N ILE A 23 4.90 -23.35 0.60
CA ILE A 23 5.63 -24.59 0.90
C ILE A 23 5.59 -24.91 2.40
N ASN A 24 5.74 -23.90 3.26
CA ASN A 24 5.69 -24.09 4.71
C ASN A 24 4.28 -24.43 5.21
N SER A 25 3.23 -23.90 4.55
CA SER A 25 1.84 -24.27 4.85
C SER A 25 1.49 -25.73 4.46
N LEU A 26 2.23 -26.30 3.51
CA LEU A 26 2.09 -27.69 3.05
C LEU A 26 2.93 -28.70 3.86
N LYS A 27 3.79 -28.24 4.78
CA LYS A 27 4.76 -29.08 5.51
C LYS A 27 4.39 -29.38 6.97
N THR A 28 3.16 -29.12 7.40
CA THR A 28 2.70 -29.54 8.73
C THR A 28 2.54 -31.07 8.80
N PRO A 29 3.10 -31.75 9.82
CA PRO A 29 2.99 -33.20 9.93
C PRO A 29 1.58 -33.62 10.36
N GLU A 30 0.98 -34.52 9.59
CA GLU A 30 -0.27 -35.20 9.87
C GLU A 30 -0.22 -35.93 11.22
N LYS A 31 -1.21 -35.70 12.09
CA LYS A 31 -1.60 -36.63 13.15
C LYS A 31 -2.93 -37.26 12.76
N GLN A 32 -2.92 -38.58 12.58
CA GLN A 32 -4.10 -39.41 12.33
C GLN A 32 -4.93 -39.57 13.62
N THR A 33 -6.23 -39.27 13.53
CA THR A 33 -7.29 -40.14 14.10
C THR A 33 -8.64 -39.92 13.41
N THR A 34 -9.06 -40.97 12.66
CA THR A 34 -10.41 -41.50 12.41
C THR A 34 -11.65 -40.60 12.56
N GLY A 35 -12.40 -40.44 11.47
CA GLY A 35 -13.82 -40.04 11.45
C GLY A 35 -14.22 -39.39 10.13
N LEU A 36 -15.09 -40.05 9.36
CA LEU A 36 -15.63 -39.57 8.08
C LEU A 36 -16.50 -38.32 8.28
N GLU A 37 -16.05 -37.18 7.76
CA GLU A 37 -16.94 -36.17 7.18
C GLU A 37 -16.14 -35.29 6.20
N LEU A 38 -16.54 -35.27 4.93
CA LEU A 38 -16.02 -34.37 3.91
C LEU A 38 -16.46 -32.94 4.24
N ILE A 39 -15.71 -32.27 5.13
CA ILE A 39 -15.86 -30.84 5.32
C ILE A 39 -15.21 -30.15 4.12
N LYS A 40 -16.04 -29.79 3.14
CA LYS A 40 -15.74 -28.62 2.29
C LYS A 40 -15.61 -27.43 3.24
N GLN A 41 -14.39 -27.08 3.64
CA GLN A 41 -14.15 -25.80 4.32
C GLN A 41 -14.30 -24.69 3.30
N GLU A 42 -15.55 -24.33 3.00
CA GLU A 42 -15.87 -22.97 2.66
C GLU A 42 -15.47 -22.13 3.87
N HIS A 43 -14.42 -21.33 3.73
CA HIS A 43 -14.10 -20.27 4.69
C HIS A 43 -15.28 -19.29 4.69
N LYS A 44 -16.28 -19.58 5.51
CA LYS A 44 -17.46 -18.74 5.68
C LYS A 44 -17.03 -17.48 6.44
N LEU A 45 -16.72 -16.42 5.71
CA LEU A 45 -16.62 -15.07 6.24
C LEU A 45 -17.87 -14.80 7.09
N VAL A 46 -17.67 -14.51 8.37
CA VAL A 46 -18.74 -14.03 9.25
C VAL A 46 -19.04 -12.60 8.82
N LEU A 47 -20.04 -12.47 7.95
CA LEU A 47 -20.58 -11.19 7.48
C LEU A 47 -21.30 -10.47 8.64
N SER A 48 -20.72 -9.39 9.16
CA SER A 48 -21.43 -8.44 10.01
C SER A 48 -21.93 -7.27 9.15
N ASN A 49 -23.26 -7.22 8.92
CA ASN A 49 -23.98 -6.28 8.05
C ASN A 49 -23.60 -6.29 6.55
N PRO A 50 -24.57 -6.14 5.62
CA PRO A 50 -24.35 -6.44 4.20
C PRO A 50 -23.60 -5.36 3.39
N GLU A 51 -23.11 -4.28 4.00
CA GLU A 51 -22.65 -3.10 3.24
C GLU A 51 -21.20 -2.67 3.45
N VAL A 52 -20.47 -3.24 4.40
CA VAL A 52 -19.03 -2.96 4.56
C VAL A 52 -18.28 -4.26 4.79
N TYR A 53 -17.53 -4.65 3.77
CA TYR A 53 -16.73 -5.85 3.75
C TYR A 53 -15.37 -5.61 4.44
N GLN A 54 -14.90 -6.65 5.13
CA GLN A 54 -13.89 -6.57 6.18
C GLN A 54 -12.47 -6.75 5.63
N LYS A 55 -11.52 -5.93 6.13
CA LYS A 55 -10.07 -6.20 6.01
C LYS A 55 -9.72 -7.44 6.83
N SER A 56 -9.28 -8.52 6.19
CA SER A 56 -8.70 -9.67 6.89
C SER A 56 -7.19 -9.73 6.67
N SER A 57 -6.42 -9.78 7.75
CA SER A 57 -4.96 -9.85 7.69
C SER A 57 -4.51 -11.30 7.46
N ILE A 58 -3.75 -11.51 6.40
CA ILE A 58 -2.99 -12.74 6.16
C ILE A 58 -1.52 -12.36 6.41
N ALA A 59 -0.72 -13.25 6.99
CA ALA A 59 0.64 -12.92 7.42
C ALA A 59 1.49 -12.15 6.36
N SER A 60 2.47 -11.38 6.82
CA SER A 60 3.46 -10.64 6.00
C SER A 60 2.94 -9.43 5.20
N GLY A 61 1.96 -8.69 5.73
CA GLY A 61 1.51 -7.43 5.12
C GLY A 61 0.57 -7.61 3.92
N ILE A 62 -0.03 -8.79 3.79
CA ILE A 62 -1.03 -9.09 2.76
C ILE A 62 -2.41 -9.11 3.42
N TYR A 63 -3.42 -8.55 2.77
CA TYR A 63 -4.78 -8.57 3.27
C TYR A 63 -5.79 -8.70 2.15
N SER A 64 -6.96 -9.24 2.48
CA SER A 64 -8.09 -9.32 1.56
C SER A 64 -9.05 -8.16 1.81
N ILE A 65 -9.55 -7.57 0.73
CA ILE A 65 -10.68 -6.65 0.73
C ILE A 65 -11.74 -7.23 -0.18
N GLN A 66 -12.99 -7.18 0.27
CA GLN A 66 -14.13 -7.43 -0.60
C GLN A 66 -14.94 -6.15 -0.75
N TYR A 67 -15.65 -5.96 -1.86
CA TYR A 67 -16.63 -4.88 -2.02
C TYR A 67 -17.51 -5.15 -3.24
N ARG A 68 -18.64 -4.43 -3.36
CA ARG A 68 -19.43 -4.43 -4.60
C ARG A 68 -19.08 -3.23 -5.45
N LYS A 69 -18.90 -3.44 -6.76
CA LYS A 69 -18.44 -2.41 -7.70
C LYS A 69 -19.35 -1.16 -7.77
N ASN A 70 -20.64 -1.29 -7.44
CA ASN A 70 -21.62 -0.19 -7.42
C ASN A 70 -21.59 0.72 -6.18
N GLN A 71 -20.76 0.45 -5.17
CA GLN A 71 -20.76 1.20 -3.90
C GLN A 71 -19.98 2.53 -3.97
N ASP A 72 -19.89 3.16 -5.15
CA ASP A 72 -19.09 4.38 -5.37
C ASP A 72 -17.65 4.24 -4.86
N ILE A 73 -17.07 3.04 -4.98
CA ILE A 73 -15.66 2.79 -4.66
C ILE A 73 -14.87 2.97 -5.95
N SER A 74 -14.00 3.97 -5.96
CA SER A 74 -13.22 4.32 -7.13
C SER A 74 -11.74 4.44 -6.77
N PHE A 75 -10.92 3.74 -7.52
CA PHE A 75 -9.48 3.85 -7.48
C PHE A 75 -8.91 3.57 -8.87
N THR A 76 -7.73 4.11 -9.13
CA THR A 76 -6.96 3.82 -10.33
C THR A 76 -5.65 3.15 -9.95
N PHE A 77 -5.07 2.43 -10.90
CA PHE A 77 -3.84 1.68 -10.71
C PHE A 77 -2.92 1.79 -11.92
N HIS A 78 -1.64 1.54 -11.70
CA HIS A 78 -0.61 1.57 -12.74
C HIS A 78 0.37 0.40 -12.56
N ASP A 79 0.91 -0.13 -13.65
CA ASP A 79 1.94 -1.16 -13.61
C ASP A 79 3.32 -0.58 -13.24
N TYR A 80 4.05 -1.29 -12.40
CA TYR A 80 5.43 -0.99 -12.01
C TYR A 80 6.19 -2.27 -11.69
N LYS A 81 7.36 -2.48 -12.29
CA LYS A 81 8.20 -3.68 -12.05
C LYS A 81 7.38 -4.99 -12.00
N SER A 82 6.49 -5.18 -12.99
CA SER A 82 5.62 -6.36 -13.13
C SER A 82 4.54 -6.56 -12.04
N GLY A 83 4.28 -5.55 -11.20
CA GLY A 83 3.12 -5.51 -10.30
C GLY A 83 2.15 -4.38 -10.65
N ILE A 84 0.96 -4.41 -10.05
CA ILE A 84 -0.10 -3.40 -10.21
C ILE A 84 -0.28 -2.64 -8.90
N PHE A 85 -0.24 -1.31 -8.96
CA PHE A 85 -0.22 -0.47 -7.76
C PHE A 85 -1.29 0.62 -7.83
N ILE A 86 -1.96 0.86 -6.71
CA ILE A 86 -2.96 1.94 -6.57
C ILE A 86 -2.27 3.29 -6.60
N ASN A 87 -2.74 4.20 -7.46
CA ASN A 87 -2.14 5.53 -7.65
C ASN A 87 -3.11 6.69 -7.32
N ASN A 88 -4.42 6.44 -7.28
CA ASN A 88 -5.43 7.40 -6.86
C ASN A 88 -6.65 6.63 -6.33
N LEU A 89 -7.36 7.22 -5.38
CA LEU A 89 -8.50 6.60 -4.73
C LEU A 89 -9.42 7.65 -4.10
N ASN A 90 -10.72 7.35 -4.02
CA ASN A 90 -11.70 8.17 -3.34
C ASN A 90 -11.83 7.79 -1.85
N GLN A 91 -12.57 8.60 -1.09
CA GLN A 91 -12.73 8.37 0.35
C GLN A 91 -13.40 7.02 0.70
N PRO A 92 -14.44 6.54 -0.02
CA PRO A 92 -14.97 5.19 0.17
C PRO A 92 -13.91 4.08 0.05
N ALA A 93 -13.02 4.16 -0.95
CA ALA A 93 -11.90 3.21 -1.09
C ALA A 93 -10.93 3.28 0.10
N VAL A 94 -10.62 4.49 0.60
CA VAL A 94 -9.80 4.68 1.81
C VAL A 94 -10.47 4.03 3.03
N ASN A 95 -11.79 4.16 3.18
CA ASN A 95 -12.54 3.59 4.30
C ASN A 95 -12.53 2.04 4.28
N LEU A 96 -12.34 1.41 3.12
CA LEU A 96 -12.11 -0.03 3.01
C LEU A 96 -10.67 -0.44 3.40
N GLY A 97 -9.79 0.52 3.62
CA GLY A 97 -8.39 0.29 3.97
C GLY A 97 -7.46 0.17 2.76
N LEU A 98 -7.89 0.62 1.57
CA LEU A 98 -6.98 0.84 0.44
C LEU A 98 -6.20 2.13 0.63
N HIS A 99 -4.95 2.13 0.21
CA HIS A 99 -4.04 3.26 0.30
C HIS A 99 -3.31 3.48 -1.03
N PHE A 100 -2.77 4.69 -1.19
CA PHE A 100 -1.82 4.96 -2.25
C PHE A 100 -0.59 4.06 -2.12
N GLY A 101 -0.18 3.44 -3.23
CA GLY A 101 0.99 2.57 -3.29
C GLY A 101 0.74 1.13 -2.88
N ASP A 102 -0.48 0.75 -2.50
CA ASP A 102 -0.87 -0.65 -2.31
C ASP A 102 -0.70 -1.44 -3.60
N GLN A 103 -0.19 -2.67 -3.48
CA GLN A 103 -0.08 -3.59 -4.61
C GLN A 103 -1.31 -4.50 -4.67
N ILE A 104 -2.00 -4.53 -5.81
CA ILE A 104 -3.06 -5.50 -6.08
C ILE A 104 -2.40 -6.76 -6.64
N ILE A 105 -2.47 -7.86 -5.88
CA ILE A 105 -1.89 -9.15 -6.24
C ILE A 105 -2.85 -9.92 -7.16
N ASN A 106 -4.12 -10.01 -6.76
CA ASN A 106 -5.16 -10.65 -7.56
C ASN A 106 -6.52 -9.97 -7.41
N ILE A 107 -7.38 -10.20 -8.41
CA ILE A 107 -8.79 -9.79 -8.41
C ILE A 107 -9.62 -11.05 -8.65
N ASN A 108 -10.52 -11.37 -7.72
CA ASN A 108 -11.35 -12.59 -7.76
C ASN A 108 -10.55 -13.87 -8.02
N GLY A 109 -9.34 -13.97 -7.44
CA GLY A 109 -8.45 -15.13 -7.57
C GLY A 109 -7.56 -15.12 -8.83
N ILE A 110 -7.70 -14.14 -9.72
CA ILE A 110 -6.88 -14.02 -10.94
C ILE A 110 -5.65 -13.17 -10.65
N SER A 111 -4.47 -13.78 -10.74
CA SER A 111 -3.18 -13.12 -10.51
C SER A 111 -2.91 -12.01 -11.53
N LEU A 112 -2.44 -10.87 -11.04
CA LEU A 112 -2.08 -9.71 -11.86
C LEU A 112 -0.57 -9.61 -12.14
N SER A 113 0.23 -10.57 -11.66
CA SER A 113 1.69 -10.55 -11.84
C SER A 113 2.06 -10.54 -13.33
N GLY A 114 2.93 -9.60 -13.72
CA GLY A 114 3.39 -9.41 -15.09
C GLY A 114 2.39 -8.75 -16.04
N LEU A 115 1.15 -8.49 -15.60
CA LEU A 115 0.16 -7.81 -16.43
C LEU A 115 0.44 -6.31 -16.53
N LYS A 116 0.01 -5.72 -17.65
CA LYS A 116 0.03 -4.27 -17.90
C LYS A 116 -1.30 -3.63 -17.50
N THR A 117 -1.28 -2.34 -17.20
CA THR A 117 -2.46 -1.59 -16.75
C THR A 117 -3.66 -1.75 -17.66
N GLU A 118 -3.45 -1.77 -18.99
CA GLU A 118 -4.52 -1.91 -19.97
C GLU A 118 -5.22 -3.26 -19.84
N LYS A 119 -4.46 -4.35 -19.76
CA LYS A 119 -5.01 -5.72 -19.59
C LYS A 119 -5.75 -5.88 -18.28
N VAL A 120 -5.24 -5.29 -17.21
CA VAL A 120 -5.89 -5.35 -15.89
C VAL A 120 -7.17 -4.53 -15.89
N LYS A 121 -7.18 -3.38 -16.57
CA LYS A 121 -8.40 -2.57 -16.75
C LYS A 121 -9.45 -3.33 -17.57
N GLU A 122 -9.07 -3.92 -18.70
CA GLU A 122 -9.95 -4.78 -19.50
C GLU A 122 -10.56 -5.88 -18.63
N HIS A 123 -9.73 -6.55 -17.83
CA HIS A 123 -10.18 -7.59 -16.92
C HIS A 123 -11.13 -7.08 -15.82
N TYR A 124 -10.84 -5.92 -15.23
CA TYR A 124 -11.65 -5.31 -14.18
C TYR A 124 -13.00 -4.78 -14.71
N ASP A 125 -13.02 -4.32 -15.96
CA ASP A 125 -14.21 -3.77 -16.61
C ASP A 125 -15.22 -4.87 -16.99
N LEU A 126 -14.79 -6.13 -17.11
CA LEU A 126 -15.68 -7.29 -17.33
C LEU A 126 -16.61 -7.59 -16.14
N TYR A 127 -16.26 -7.14 -14.93
CA TYR A 127 -17.11 -7.36 -13.75
C TYR A 127 -18.30 -6.42 -13.75
N ASP A 128 -19.50 -6.96 -13.56
CA ASP A 128 -20.72 -6.19 -13.45
C ASP A 128 -20.72 -5.30 -12.19
N ASN A 129 -21.46 -4.19 -12.25
CA ASN A 129 -21.55 -3.25 -11.13
C ASN A 129 -22.10 -3.90 -9.83
N SER A 130 -22.92 -4.95 -9.94
CA SER A 130 -23.46 -5.66 -8.78
C SER A 130 -22.56 -6.78 -8.25
N GLN A 131 -21.47 -7.11 -8.95
CA GLN A 131 -20.62 -8.24 -8.62
C GLN A 131 -19.76 -7.96 -7.38
N LEU A 132 -19.56 -9.00 -6.57
CA LEU A 132 -18.60 -8.99 -5.49
C LEU A 132 -17.18 -9.07 -6.07
N ILE A 133 -16.37 -8.05 -5.77
CA ILE A 133 -14.95 -8.01 -6.06
C ILE A 133 -14.19 -8.40 -4.79
N THR A 134 -13.27 -9.35 -4.91
CA THR A 134 -12.28 -9.70 -3.88
C THR A 134 -10.90 -9.29 -4.38
N LEU A 135 -10.24 -8.39 -3.66
CA LEU A 135 -8.86 -8.00 -3.91
C LEU A 135 -7.95 -8.66 -2.88
N MET A 136 -6.87 -9.29 -3.34
CA MET A 136 -5.73 -9.62 -2.49
C MET A 136 -4.69 -8.52 -2.64
N VAL A 137 -4.36 -7.84 -1.54
CA VAL A 137 -3.56 -6.61 -1.54
C VAL A 137 -2.32 -6.80 -0.67
N ARG A 138 -1.16 -6.29 -1.10
CA ARG A 138 0.02 -6.11 -0.25
C ARG A 138 0.14 -4.65 0.15
N ASP A 139 0.22 -4.41 1.47
CA ASP A 139 0.31 -3.08 2.09
C ASP A 139 1.57 -2.37 1.62
N ARG A 140 1.36 -1.34 0.79
CA ARG A 140 2.34 -0.30 0.42
C ARG A 140 3.83 -0.73 0.41
N PRO A 141 4.25 -1.69 -0.44
CA PRO A 141 5.61 -2.25 -0.40
C PRO A 141 6.73 -1.24 -0.71
N TYR A 142 6.40 -0.10 -1.33
CA TYR A 142 7.35 0.97 -1.65
C TYR A 142 7.22 2.21 -0.75
N ILE A 143 6.38 2.15 0.28
CA ILE A 143 6.23 3.26 1.24
C ILE A 143 7.03 2.96 2.48
N LYS A 144 7.75 3.98 2.96
CA LYS A 144 8.45 3.93 4.24
C LYS A 144 7.81 4.93 5.19
N VAL A 145 7.45 4.47 6.38
CA VAL A 145 6.95 5.33 7.44
C VAL A 145 8.11 5.72 8.35
N ILE A 146 8.27 7.01 8.59
CA ILE A 146 9.31 7.57 9.47
C ILE A 146 8.65 8.46 10.50
N THR A 147 8.90 8.16 11.78
CA THR A 147 8.40 8.97 12.88
C THR A 147 9.45 10.02 13.24
N LEU A 148 9.06 11.29 13.18
CA LEU A 148 9.89 12.42 13.57
C LEU A 148 9.29 13.11 14.80
N THR A 149 10.10 13.88 15.50
CA THR A 149 9.71 14.62 16.70
C THR A 149 10.03 16.10 16.48
N LYS A 150 9.07 16.98 16.76
CA LYS A 150 9.26 18.42 16.69
C LYS A 150 10.30 18.90 17.69
N SER A 151 11.17 19.82 17.27
CA SER A 151 12.15 20.43 18.15
C SER A 151 11.45 21.36 19.16
N PRO A 152 11.70 21.23 20.47
CA PRO A 152 11.08 22.11 21.48
C PRO A 152 11.35 23.61 21.29
N GLN A 153 12.41 23.97 20.57
CA GLN A 153 12.84 25.36 20.39
C GLN A 153 12.14 26.08 19.23
N ASN A 154 11.65 25.37 18.22
CA ASN A 154 11.15 25.99 16.99
C ASN A 154 10.04 25.21 16.27
N ASP A 155 9.55 24.11 16.84
CA ASP A 155 8.53 23.22 16.27
C ASP A 155 8.84 22.68 14.85
N LYS A 156 10.13 22.63 14.47
CA LYS A 156 10.57 22.10 13.17
C LYS A 156 11.01 20.65 13.28
N LEU A 157 10.85 19.92 12.17
CA LEU A 157 11.33 18.53 12.01
C LEU A 157 12.73 18.44 11.40
N GLY A 158 13.15 19.47 10.64
CA GLY A 158 14.52 19.60 10.14
C GLY A 158 14.78 19.07 8.72
N PHE A 159 13.83 19.26 7.79
CA PHE A 159 14.02 18.95 6.37
C PHE A 159 13.43 20.04 5.47
N MET A 160 13.85 20.06 4.21
CA MET A 160 13.31 20.92 3.16
C MET A 160 12.44 20.12 2.20
N ILE A 161 11.38 20.75 1.71
CA ILE A 161 10.45 20.15 0.73
C ILE A 161 10.33 21.05 -0.50
N LYS A 162 10.26 20.42 -1.68
CA LYS A 162 9.98 21.09 -2.95
C LYS A 162 9.10 20.21 -3.83
N ASN A 163 7.96 20.71 -4.26
CA ASN A 163 6.95 19.96 -5.02
C ASN A 163 6.55 18.65 -4.33
N GLY A 164 6.45 18.65 -3.00
CA GLY A 164 6.18 17.48 -2.18
C GLY A 164 7.35 16.51 -2.02
N TYR A 165 8.53 16.79 -2.59
CA TYR A 165 9.73 15.97 -2.45
C TYR A 165 10.65 16.49 -1.36
N ILE A 166 11.18 15.58 -0.53
CA ILE A 166 12.22 15.90 0.44
C ILE A 166 13.52 16.14 -0.31
N THR A 167 14.07 17.34 -0.17
CA THR A 167 15.25 17.80 -0.93
C THR A 167 16.51 17.73 -0.09
N ASP A 168 16.43 18.23 1.15
CA ASP A 168 17.58 18.35 2.05
C ASP A 168 17.20 18.05 3.49
N LEU A 169 18.19 17.64 4.29
CA LEU A 169 18.06 17.39 5.72
C LEU A 169 19.00 18.31 6.48
N ILE A 170 18.51 18.87 7.58
CA ILE A 170 19.32 19.69 8.48
C ILE A 170 20.02 18.74 9.47
N LYS A 171 21.36 18.81 9.55
CA LYS A 171 22.15 17.96 10.45
C LYS A 171 21.70 18.10 11.91
N ASN A 172 21.80 17.01 12.67
CA ASN A 172 21.47 16.93 14.09
C ASN A 172 20.01 17.28 14.44
N THR A 173 19.09 17.24 13.46
CA THR A 173 17.65 17.36 13.68
C THR A 173 16.98 15.99 13.70
N SER A 174 15.71 15.93 14.12
CA SER A 174 14.94 14.68 14.13
C SER A 174 14.92 14.00 12.77
N ALA A 175 14.72 14.75 11.67
CA ALA A 175 14.73 14.22 10.31
C ALA A 175 16.06 13.52 9.97
N HIS A 176 17.19 14.14 10.30
CA HIS A 176 18.51 13.56 10.07
C HIS A 176 18.77 12.33 10.93
N LEU A 177 18.45 12.39 12.22
CA LEU A 177 18.73 11.32 13.19
C LEU A 177 17.86 10.07 12.98
N ASN A 178 16.64 10.23 12.48
CA ASN A 178 15.73 9.11 12.18
C ASN A 178 15.87 8.60 10.74
N GLY A 179 16.86 9.09 9.98
CA GLY A 179 17.13 8.60 8.63
C GLY A 179 15.99 8.89 7.64
N LEU A 180 15.39 10.09 7.71
CA LEU A 180 14.56 10.61 6.63
C LEU A 180 15.37 10.60 5.34
N LEU A 181 14.73 10.25 4.22
CA LEU A 181 15.44 10.10 2.94
C LEU A 181 15.11 11.27 2.02
N THR A 182 16.13 11.84 1.41
CA THR A 182 15.97 12.79 0.30
C THR A 182 15.57 12.06 -0.96
N ASP A 183 15.08 12.80 -1.96
CA ASP A 183 14.57 12.25 -3.22
C ASP A 183 13.36 11.32 -3.07
N HIS A 184 12.59 11.51 -2.00
CA HIS A 184 11.34 10.82 -1.74
C HIS A 184 10.19 11.82 -1.70
N LYS A 185 9.06 11.45 -2.31
CA LYS A 185 7.79 12.15 -2.23
C LYS A 185 7.14 11.88 -0.88
N LEU A 186 6.70 12.94 -0.21
CA LEU A 186 5.83 12.82 0.95
C LEU A 186 4.40 12.49 0.49
N VAL A 187 3.86 11.36 0.92
CA VAL A 187 2.53 10.88 0.50
C VAL A 187 1.48 10.96 1.60
N GLU A 188 1.86 10.81 2.87
CA GLU A 188 0.95 10.99 4.01
C GLU A 188 1.65 11.68 5.19
N ILE A 189 0.86 12.40 5.99
CA ILE A 189 1.23 12.94 7.31
C ILE A 189 0.22 12.44 8.33
N ASN A 190 0.68 11.74 9.36
CA ASN A 190 -0.16 11.16 10.42
C ASN A 190 -1.33 10.33 9.87
N GLY A 191 -1.08 9.56 8.80
CA GLY A 191 -2.10 8.76 8.12
C GLY A 191 -3.01 9.52 7.17
N ASN A 192 -2.88 10.84 7.03
CA ASN A 192 -3.67 11.63 6.10
C ASN A 192 -2.91 11.82 4.78
N PRO A 193 -3.52 11.51 3.62
CA PRO A 193 -2.88 11.72 2.32
C PRO A 193 -2.57 13.19 2.03
N VAL A 194 -1.36 13.48 1.55
CA VAL A 194 -0.90 14.84 1.23
C VAL A 194 -0.33 15.00 -0.18
N PHE A 195 -0.36 13.95 -1.00
CA PHE A 195 0.22 13.96 -2.35
C PHE A 195 -0.43 14.98 -3.31
N HIS A 196 -1.64 15.45 -3.00
CA HIS A 196 -2.39 16.46 -3.78
C HIS A 196 -2.17 17.90 -3.26
N LEU A 197 -1.45 18.07 -2.16
CA LEU A 197 -1.20 19.37 -1.53
C LEU A 197 0.06 20.03 -2.08
N ASN A 198 0.08 21.36 -2.08
CA ASN A 198 1.30 22.13 -2.37
C ASN A 198 2.22 22.21 -1.13
N ASP A 199 3.46 22.64 -1.33
CA ASP A 199 4.48 22.68 -0.26
C ASP A 199 4.03 23.51 0.95
N THR A 200 3.37 24.64 0.73
CA THR A 200 2.86 25.50 1.80
C THR A 200 1.81 24.78 2.65
N GLN A 201 0.87 24.08 2.01
CA GLN A 201 -0.15 23.30 2.68
C GLN A 201 0.44 22.13 3.46
N ILE A 202 1.43 21.43 2.89
CA ILE A 202 2.16 20.35 3.57
C ILE A 202 2.85 20.89 4.83
N ILE A 203 3.58 22.00 4.70
CA ILE A 203 4.27 22.64 5.82
C ILE A 203 3.28 23.06 6.92
N ASN A 204 2.14 23.63 6.54
CA ASN A 204 1.11 24.02 7.50
C ASN A 204 0.52 22.80 8.21
N ASN A 205 0.24 21.71 7.50
CA ASN A 205 -0.26 20.47 8.09
C ASN A 205 0.69 19.92 9.18
N ILE A 206 2.01 19.99 8.93
CA ILE A 206 3.03 19.62 9.93
C ILE A 206 3.02 20.58 11.12
N LYS A 207 2.99 21.88 10.87
CA LYS A 207 3.04 22.91 11.93
C LYS A 207 1.83 22.86 12.84
N GLU A 208 0.64 22.83 12.25
CA GLU A 208 -0.66 22.83 12.94
C GLU A 208 -0.96 21.52 13.67
N SER A 209 -0.22 20.45 13.36
CA SER A 209 -0.33 19.20 14.10
C SER A 209 -0.09 19.42 15.61
N GLN A 210 -1.08 19.08 16.43
CA GLN A 210 -1.00 19.15 17.89
C GLN A 210 -0.01 18.12 18.47
N TYR A 211 0.37 17.12 17.67
CA TYR A 211 1.26 16.05 18.09
C TYR A 211 2.72 16.49 18.02
N LEU A 212 3.46 16.18 19.09
CA LEU A 212 4.92 16.34 19.12
C LEU A 212 5.60 15.38 18.13
N SER A 213 5.08 14.15 18.05
CA SER A 213 5.51 13.14 17.09
C SER A 213 4.68 13.24 15.81
N VAL A 214 5.37 13.25 14.67
CA VAL A 214 4.78 13.33 13.33
C VAL A 214 5.22 12.11 12.54
N HIS A 215 4.26 11.33 12.04
CA HIS A 215 4.51 10.16 11.19
C HIS A 215 4.45 10.58 9.73
N LEU A 216 5.56 10.43 9.01
CA LEU A 216 5.66 10.74 7.59
C LEU A 216 5.71 9.45 6.77
N SER A 217 4.78 9.28 5.85
CA SER A 217 4.86 8.22 4.83
C SER A 217 5.56 8.79 3.60
N ILE A 218 6.70 8.21 3.23
CA ILE A 218 7.53 8.65 2.11
C ILE A 218 7.63 7.58 1.02
N CYS A 219 7.72 8.02 -0.21
CA CYS A 219 7.67 7.22 -1.43
C CYS A 219 8.84 7.57 -2.35
N PRO A 220 9.61 6.62 -2.91
CA PRO A 220 10.69 6.94 -3.84
C PRO A 220 10.18 7.72 -5.05
N ARG A 221 10.95 8.70 -5.52
CA ARG A 221 10.60 9.46 -6.73
C ARG A 221 10.31 8.56 -7.92
N GLU A 222 11.20 7.61 -8.22
CA GLU A 222 11.05 6.70 -9.37
C GLU A 222 9.70 5.99 -9.34
N PHE A 223 9.33 5.42 -8.18
CA PHE A 223 8.07 4.72 -8.02
C PHE A 223 6.89 5.69 -8.18
N TYR A 224 6.89 6.80 -7.45
CA TYR A 224 5.82 7.80 -7.48
C TYR A 224 5.56 8.33 -8.89
N GLU A 225 6.60 8.81 -9.57
CA GLU A 225 6.49 9.38 -10.92
C GLU A 225 6.02 8.33 -11.94
N LYS A 226 6.45 7.08 -11.77
CA LYS A 226 6.07 6.00 -12.67
C LYS A 226 4.60 5.62 -12.53
N ILE A 227 4.08 5.48 -11.31
CA ILE A 227 2.68 5.08 -11.10
C ILE A 227 1.68 6.23 -11.23
N THR A 228 2.12 7.48 -11.07
CA THR A 228 1.25 8.67 -11.24
C THR A 228 1.32 9.28 -12.64
N LYS A 229 2.13 8.69 -13.54
CA LYS A 229 2.23 9.14 -14.93
C LYS A 229 0.85 9.11 -15.56
N LYS A 230 0.38 10.27 -16.03
CA LYS A 230 -0.87 10.37 -16.81
C LYS A 230 -0.72 9.53 -18.08
N THR A 231 -1.43 8.42 -18.13
CA THR A 231 -1.73 7.74 -19.39
C THR A 231 -2.88 8.52 -20.03
N TRP A 232 -2.56 9.32 -21.04
CA TRP A 232 -3.56 9.97 -21.87
C TRP A 232 -4.31 8.86 -22.62
N TRP A 233 -5.62 8.76 -22.39
CA TRP A 233 -6.57 8.05 -23.26
C TRP A 233 -7.43 9.06 -24.00
#